data_AF-A0A2U3KGW5-F1
#
_entry.id   AF-A0A2U3KGW5-F1
#
_cell.length_a   1.000
_cell.length_b   1.000
_cell.length_c   1.000
_cell.angle_alpha   90.00
_cell.angle_beta   90.00
_cell.angle_gamma   90.00
#
_symmetry.space_group_name_H-M   'P 1'
#
loop_
_entity.id
_entity.type
_entity.pdbx_description
1 polymer ?
#
loop_
_entity_poly.entity_id
_entity_poly.type
_entity_poly.pdbx_seq_one_letter_code
_entity_poly.pdbx_strand_id
1 'polypeptide(L)'
;MRYTSHMDKFGEIYEQIRVHANELADKVAELIHEGNVRRIIIKDERGHTFMEIPLTVATVGIILAPILAAVGAIATVVSKFEVVIERNAPEPPPAPEPPPEEKPHES
;
A
#
# COMPACT_ATOMS: atom_id res chain seq x y z
N MET A 1 17.82 12.65 -26.32
CA MET A 1 16.74 12.58 -25.31
C MET A 1 16.27 11.13 -25.24
N ARG A 2 16.75 10.34 -24.26
CA ARG A 2 16.30 8.95 -24.07
C ARG A 2 15.25 8.95 -22.97
N TYR A 3 14.00 8.64 -23.31
CA TYR A 3 13.00 8.25 -22.33
C TYR A 3 13.15 6.75 -22.12
N THR A 4 13.90 6.35 -21.09
CA THR A 4 13.81 5.00 -20.56
C THR A 4 12.77 5.05 -19.45
N SER A 5 11.50 4.85 -19.79
CA SER A 5 10.53 4.40 -18.81
C SER A 5 10.75 2.91 -18.63
N HIS A 6 11.63 2.55 -17.69
CA HIS A 6 11.65 1.19 -17.13
C HIS A 6 10.33 1.01 -16.39
N MET A 7 9.31 0.49 -17.07
CA MET A 7 8.10 -0.01 -16.43
C MET A 7 8.32 -1.47 -16.06
N ASP A 8 9.21 -1.71 -15.10
CA ASP A 8 9.23 -2.95 -14.31
C ASP A 8 8.25 -2.80 -13.14
N LYS A 9 6.94 -2.69 -13.45
CA LYS A 9 5.86 -2.68 -12.45
C LYS A 9 4.96 -3.91 -12.60
N PHE A 10 5.57 -5.08 -12.76
CA PHE A 10 4.87 -6.36 -12.60
C PHE A 10 4.85 -6.76 -11.12
N GLY A 11 4.28 -5.91 -10.26
CA GLY A 11 4.32 -6.21 -8.83
C GLY A 11 3.41 -5.40 -7.90
N GLU A 12 2.33 -4.81 -8.40
CA GLU A 12 1.41 -4.04 -7.56
C GLU A 12 0.08 -4.78 -7.41
N ILE A 13 -0.13 -5.38 -6.23
CA ILE A 13 -1.41 -6.01 -5.88
C ILE A 13 -2.29 -4.92 -5.26
N TYR A 14 -3.42 -4.64 -5.91
CA TYR A 14 -4.43 -3.71 -5.43
C TYR A 14 -5.61 -4.47 -4.82
N GLU A 15 -5.98 -4.12 -3.61
CA GLU A 15 -7.15 -4.63 -2.91
C GLU A 15 -8.10 -3.46 -2.58
N GLN A 16 -9.40 -3.70 -2.62
CA GLN A 16 -10.42 -2.70 -2.30
C GLN A 16 -11.38 -3.27 -1.28
N ILE A 17 -11.54 -2.57 -0.16
CA ILE A 17 -12.48 -2.94 0.90
C ILE A 17 -13.38 -1.76 1.23
N ARG A 18 -14.63 -2.05 1.58
CA ARG A 18 -15.57 -1.03 2.08
C ARG A 18 -15.67 -1.17 3.59
N VAL A 19 -15.52 -0.05 4.28
CA VAL A 19 -15.52 0.01 5.75
C VAL A 19 -16.47 1.10 6.21
N HIS A 20 -17.10 0.91 7.37
CA HIS A 20 -17.89 1.97 7.96
C HIS A 20 -16.99 3.08 8.52
N ALA A 21 -17.53 4.30 8.61
CA ALA A 21 -16.78 5.46 9.09
C ALA A 21 -16.17 5.23 10.49
N ASN A 22 -16.92 4.60 11.39
CA ASN A 22 -16.48 4.28 12.75
C ASN A 22 -15.41 3.17 12.81
N GLU A 23 -15.27 2.35 11.76
CA GLU A 23 -14.32 1.24 11.69
C GLU A 23 -13.07 1.60 10.87
N LEU A 24 -13.09 2.73 10.17
CA LEU A 24 -12.03 3.15 9.25
C LEU A 24 -10.67 3.23 9.94
N ALA A 25 -10.61 3.86 11.12
CA ALA A 25 -9.36 4.04 11.85
C ALA A 25 -8.76 2.70 12.30
N ASP A 26 -9.61 1.80 12.82
CA ASP A 26 -9.18 0.47 13.24
C ASP A 26 -8.68 -0.35 12.06
N LYS A 27 -9.38 -0.31 10.92
CA LYS A 27 -8.96 -1.06 9.73
C LYS A 27 -7.64 -0.53 9.18
N VAL A 28 -7.44 0.78 9.15
CA VAL A 28 -6.16 1.38 8.73
C VAL A 28 -5.04 0.97 9.69
N ALA A 29 -5.28 0.96 11.00
CA ALA A 29 -4.29 0.49 11.97
C ALA A 29 -3.91 -0.98 11.76
N GLU A 30 -4.90 -1.86 11.50
CA GLU A 30 -4.66 -3.27 11.16
C GLU A 30 -3.78 -3.42 9.90
N LEU A 31 -4.13 -2.73 8.82
CA LEU A 31 -3.38 -2.76 7.55
C LEU A 31 -1.93 -2.26 7.71
N ILE A 32 -1.72 -1.29 8.60
CA ILE A 32 -0.37 -0.82 8.94
C ILE A 32 0.41 -1.90 9.70
N HIS A 33 -0.22 -2.58 10.65
CA HIS A 33 0.40 -3.67 11.41
C HIS A 33 0.73 -4.90 10.55
N GLU A 34 -0.01 -5.15 9.47
CA GLU A 34 0.30 -6.24 8.53
C GLU A 34 1.68 -6.09 7.86
N GLY A 35 2.20 -4.86 7.74
CA GLY A 35 3.57 -4.58 7.27
C GLY A 35 3.87 -4.89 5.80
N ASN A 36 2.92 -5.46 5.05
CA ASN A 36 3.01 -5.75 3.61
C ASN A 36 2.29 -4.70 2.73
N VAL A 37 1.67 -3.70 3.37
CA VAL A 37 0.99 -2.59 2.73
C VAL A 37 1.99 -1.44 2.58
N ARG A 38 2.02 -0.82 1.40
CA ARG A 38 2.90 0.32 1.08
C ARG A 38 2.16 1.61 0.82
N ARG A 39 0.90 1.53 0.41
CA ARG A 39 0.06 2.70 0.17
C ARG A 39 -1.39 2.36 0.49
N ILE A 40 -2.04 3.27 1.20
CA ILE A 40 -3.48 3.24 1.47
C ILE A 40 -4.10 4.48 0.83
N ILE A 41 -5.16 4.30 0.05
CA ILE A 41 -5.95 5.38 -0.54
C ILE A 41 -7.36 5.27 0.02
N ILE A 42 -7.83 6.30 0.69
CA ILE A 42 -9.18 6.39 1.25
C ILE A 42 -10.02 7.22 0.30
N LYS A 43 -11.15 6.65 -0.14
CA LYS A 43 -12.13 7.29 -0.99
C LYS A 43 -13.49 7.36 -0.30
N ASP A 44 -14.26 8.39 -0.63
CA ASP A 44 -15.67 8.47 -0.24
C ASP A 44 -16.56 7.55 -1.09
N GLU A 45 -17.84 7.47 -0.75
CA GLU A 45 -18.84 6.65 -1.47
C GLU A 45 -19.06 7.10 -2.92
N ARG A 46 -18.59 8.29 -3.29
CA ARG A 46 -18.67 8.84 -4.65
C ARG A 46 -17.41 8.53 -5.46
N GLY A 47 -16.43 7.86 -4.86
CA GLY A 47 -15.15 7.50 -5.47
C GLY A 47 -14.12 8.63 -5.46
N HIS A 48 -14.38 9.75 -4.77
CA HIS A 48 -13.42 10.83 -4.63
C HIS A 48 -12.35 10.45 -3.61
N THR A 49 -11.08 10.61 -3.97
CA THR A 49 -9.97 10.41 -3.05
C THR A 49 -10.00 11.47 -1.96
N PHE A 50 -10.23 11.02 -0.73
CA PHE A 50 -10.21 11.85 0.46
C PHE A 50 -8.78 12.00 1.00
N MET A 51 -8.01 10.91 0.98
CA MET A 51 -6.64 10.89 1.49
C MET A 51 -5.83 9.77 0.84
N GLU A 52 -4.54 10.02 0.60
CA GLU A 52 -3.58 9.00 0.18
C GLU A 52 -2.38 8.99 1.12
N ILE A 53 -1.97 7.81 1.55
CA ILE A 53 -1.01 7.62 2.63
C ILE A 53 0.04 6.58 2.21
N PRO A 54 1.31 6.96 2.02
CA PRO A 54 2.40 6.00 1.92
C PRO A 54 2.73 5.42 3.30
N LEU A 55 2.74 4.10 3.40
CA LEU A 55 3.08 3.42 4.64
C LEU A 55 4.59 3.22 4.73
N THR A 56 5.22 4.06 5.55
CA THR A 56 6.61 3.85 6.01
C THR A 56 6.63 3.49 7.48
N VAL A 57 7.64 2.74 7.93
CA VAL A 57 7.74 2.21 9.30
C VAL A 57 7.66 3.31 10.38
N ALA A 58 8.00 4.56 10.06
CA ALA A 58 8.05 5.66 11.02
C ALA A 58 6.70 6.40 11.24
N THR A 59 5.62 6.01 10.57
CA THR A 59 4.44 6.90 10.40
C THR A 59 3.16 6.52 11.16
N VAL A 60 3.12 5.38 11.86
CA VAL A 60 1.88 4.79 12.41
C VAL A 60 1.09 5.78 13.28
N GLY A 61 1.74 6.44 14.24
CA GLY A 61 1.06 7.37 15.16
C GLY A 61 0.65 8.70 14.53
N ILE A 62 1.33 9.14 13.46
CA ILE A 62 1.05 10.41 12.78
C ILE A 62 -0.16 10.28 11.85
N ILE A 63 -0.40 9.09 11.29
CA ILE A 63 -1.49 8.84 10.33
C ILE A 63 -2.85 8.65 11.02
N LEU A 64 -2.88 7.94 12.15
CA LEU A 64 -4.16 7.59 12.80
C LEU A 64 -4.86 8.83 13.38
N ALA A 65 -4.12 9.79 13.92
CA ALA A 65 -4.71 10.99 14.52
C ALA A 65 -5.53 11.85 13.51
N PRO A 66 -5.03 12.20 12.31
CA PRO A 66 -5.80 12.86 11.27
C PRO A 66 -7.05 12.10 10.83
N ILE A 67 -6.98 10.77 10.71
CA ILE A 67 -8.13 9.95 10.31
C ILE A 67 -9.22 10.01 11.39
N LEU A 68 -8.84 9.83 12.66
CA LEU A 68 -9.77 9.93 13.78
C LEU A 68 -10.40 11.32 13.88
N ALA A 69 -9.62 12.38 13.67
CA ALA A 69 -10.12 13.75 13.65
C ALA A 69 -11.11 13.99 12.49
N ALA A 70 -10.81 13.48 11.29
CA ALA A 70 -11.68 13.59 10.13
C ALA A 70 -13.00 12.82 10.33
N VAL A 71 -12.91 11.55 10.76
CA VAL A 71 -14.07 10.70 11.06
C VAL A 71 -14.96 11.33 12.12
N GLY A 72 -14.40 11.90 13.19
CA GLY A 72 -15.18 12.57 14.23
C GLY A 72 -16.06 13.72 13.71
N ALA A 73 -15.62 14.42 12.65
CA ALA A 73 -16.36 15.51 12.05
C ALA A 73 -17.39 15.06 11.00
N ILE A 74 -17.11 13.97 10.26
CA ILE A 74 -17.90 13.58 9.06
C ILE A 74 -18.66 12.26 9.20
N ALA A 75 -18.46 11.48 10.27
CA ALA A 75 -19.15 10.20 10.47
C ALA A 75 -20.68 10.32 10.57
N THR A 76 -21.20 11.52 10.81
CA THR A 76 -22.64 11.80 10.77
C THR A 76 -23.20 11.92 9.34
N VAL A 77 -22.34 12.24 8.37
CA VAL A 77 -22.73 12.52 6.97
C VAL A 77 -22.31 11.40 6.03
N VAL A 78 -21.14 10.81 6.28
CA VAL A 78 -20.58 9.73 5.45
C VAL A 78 -20.69 8.42 6.20
N SER A 79 -21.40 7.45 5.63
CA SER A 79 -21.66 6.17 6.30
C SER A 79 -20.56 5.15 6.06
N LYS A 80 -19.92 5.21 4.88
CA LYS A 80 -18.92 4.23 4.42
C LYS A 80 -17.78 4.91 3.66
N PHE A 81 -16.62 4.27 3.70
CA PHE A 81 -15.46 4.63 2.89
C PHE A 81 -15.00 3.42 2.10
N GLU A 82 -14.36 3.68 0.96
CA GLU A 82 -13.63 2.68 0.19
C GLU A 82 -12.15 2.85 0.46
N VAL A 83 -11.51 1.79 0.94
CA VAL A 83 -10.07 1.75 1.22
C VAL A 83 -9.42 0.92 0.13
N VAL A 84 -8.61 1.57 -0.70
CA VAL A 84 -7.79 0.93 -1.72
C VAL A 84 -6.39 0.73 -1.14
N ILE A 85 -5.91 -0.49 -1.21
CA ILE A 85 -4.68 -0.95 -0.57
C ILE A 85 -3.74 -1.37 -1.69
N GLU A 86 -2.55 -0.79 -1.71
CA GLU A 86 -1.46 -1.22 -2.56
C GLU A 86 -0.49 -2.04 -1.72
N ARG A 87 -0.32 -3.31 -2.09
CA ARG A 87 0.59 -4.26 -1.42
C ARG A 87 1.85 -4.47 -2.26
N ASN A 88 2.93 -4.87 -1.60
CA ASN A 88 4.12 -5.34 -2.31
C ASN A 88 3.77 -6.64 -3.04
N ALA A 89 4.22 -6.80 -4.29
CA ALA A 89 4.20 -8.14 -4.87
C ALA A 89 5.16 -9.04 -4.11
N PRO A 90 4.85 -10.35 -4.04
CA PRO A 90 5.85 -11.32 -3.67
C PRO A 90 7.05 -11.15 -4.60
N GLU A 91 8.25 -11.05 -4.01
CA GLU A 91 9.49 -11.03 -4.77
C GLU A 91 9.49 -12.27 -5.69
N PRO A 92 9.69 -12.12 -7.01
CA PRO A 92 9.83 -13.29 -7.88
C PRO A 92 10.95 -14.16 -7.32
N PRO A 93 10.78 -15.49 -7.29
CA PRO A 93 11.81 -16.38 -6.74
C PRO A 93 13.14 -16.02 -7.39
N PRO A 94 14.24 -15.97 -6.61
CA PRO A 94 15.55 -15.60 -7.13
C PRO A 94 15.78 -16.46 -8.36
N ALA A 95 16.08 -15.80 -9.49
CA ALA A 95 16.43 -16.51 -10.71
C ALA A 95 17.48 -17.56 -10.35
N PRO A 96 17.37 -18.80 -10.86
CA PRO A 96 18.36 -19.83 -10.56
C PRO A 96 19.74 -19.21 -10.78
N GLU A 97 20.56 -19.21 -9.72
CA GLU A 97 21.89 -18.63 -9.75
C GLU A 97 22.56 -19.09 -11.05
N PRO A 98 23.13 -18.18 -11.86
CA PRO A 98 23.85 -18.61 -13.04
C PRO A 98 24.85 -19.68 -12.58
N PRO A 99 24.91 -20.85 -13.26
CA PRO A 99 25.80 -21.92 -12.85
C PRO A 99 27.19 -21.32 -12.62
N PRO A 100 27.92 -21.72 -11.57
CA PRO A 100 29.20 -21.12 -11.21
C PRO A 100 30.01 -20.96 -12.47
N GLU A 101 30.39 -19.71 -12.79
CA GLU A 101 31.16 -19.40 -13.98
C GLU A 101 32.46 -20.20 -13.86
N GLU A 102 32.51 -21.32 -14.58
CA GLU A 102 33.60 -22.29 -14.55
C GLU A 102 34.78 -21.58 -15.19
N LYS A 103 35.56 -20.88 -14.35
CA LYS A 103 36.80 -20.24 -14.79
C LYS A 103 37.61 -21.32 -15.50
N PRO A 104 38.06 -21.09 -16.75
CA PRO A 104 38.89 -22.06 -17.43
C PRO A 104 40.03 -22.45 -16.49
N HIS A 105 40.09 -23.74 -16.13
CA HIS A 105 41.26 -24.30 -15.47
C HIS A 105 42.40 -24.20 -16.48
N GLU A 106 43.12 -23.08 -16.41
CA GLU A 106 44.37 -22.88 -17.14
C GLU A 106 45.32 -23.98 -16.66
N SER A 107 45.66 -24.88 -17.59
CA SER A 107 46.48 -26.08 -17.37
C SER A 107 47.97 -25.77 -17.48
#